data_AF-A0A4R6KKP6-F1
#
_entry.id   AF-A0A4R6KKP6-F1
#
_cell.length_a   1.000
_cell.length_b   1.000
_cell.length_c   1.000
_cell.angle_alpha   90.00
_cell.angle_beta   90.00
_cell.angle_gamma   90.00
#
_symmetry.space_group_name_H-M   'P 1'
#
loop_
_entity.id
_entity.type
_entity.pdbx_description
1 polymer ?
#
loop_
_entity_poly.entity_id
_entity_poly.type
_entity_poly.pdbx_seq_one_letter_code
_entity_poly.pdbx_strand_id
1 'polypeptide(L)'
;MILALAYGVLEEGITTQSLFNPNYAGQRLLDPGHVGFLGMGAPWTLLVLGLHTIWSITVPIVLVESMSRRPREPWLGKVGLSVYGALFVLGIVATTAIQLGTDPFVASPAQFAGVVVAVAVLVVLAARVGRRAPRRTPGTVPSAWVFAVAGLAVSSGWMLTSDLVKNGRLGAAVMLAIDVLAAVVLVRCSRRTGWTPKHAMALAGGTLLTYAWHAFPEEPVFPAPHTVDLIGNAVFALLAVALLVFATIRCDNFSRS
;
A
#
# COMPACT_ATOMS: atom_id res chain seq x y z
N MET A 1 6.58 -1.31 -5.03
CA MET A 1 5.89 -0.01 -5.07
C MET A 1 5.24 0.29 -6.43
N ILE A 2 5.95 0.56 -7.54
CA ILE A 2 5.27 0.98 -8.81
C ILE A 2 4.27 -0.08 -9.33
N LEU A 3 4.63 -1.37 -9.32
CA LEU A 3 3.69 -2.44 -9.69
C LEU A 3 2.54 -2.61 -8.69
N ALA A 4 2.77 -2.28 -7.41
CA ALA A 4 1.73 -2.31 -6.39
C ALA A 4 0.71 -1.18 -6.60
N LEU A 5 1.18 0.00 -7.02
CA LEU A 5 0.32 1.10 -7.45
C LEU A 5 -0.46 0.73 -8.72
N ALA A 6 0.17 0.05 -9.68
CA ALA A 6 -0.52 -0.45 -10.86
C ALA A 6 -1.64 -1.43 -10.51
N TYR A 7 -1.40 -2.31 -9.54
CA TYR A 7 -2.44 -3.19 -8.99
C TYR A 7 -3.58 -2.40 -8.37
N GLY A 8 -3.30 -1.44 -7.47
CA GLY A 8 -4.36 -0.64 -6.84
C GLY A 8 -5.18 0.15 -7.85
N VAL A 9 -4.55 0.70 -8.90
CA VAL A 9 -5.27 1.39 -9.99
C VAL A 9 -6.14 0.43 -10.79
N LEU A 10 -5.66 -0.79 -11.05
CA LEU A 10 -6.44 -1.82 -11.73
C LEU A 10 -7.66 -2.24 -10.89
N GLU A 11 -7.45 -2.56 -9.63
CA GLU A 11 -8.53 -2.99 -8.73
C GLU A 11 -9.55 -1.88 -8.51
N GLU A 12 -9.11 -0.69 -8.13
CA GLU A 12 -10.01 0.41 -7.79
C GLU A 12 -10.64 1.10 -8.99
N GLY A 13 -10.02 0.97 -10.17
CA GLY A 13 -10.50 1.55 -11.41
C GLY A 13 -11.36 0.61 -12.25
N ILE A 14 -11.03 -0.68 -12.32
CA ILE A 14 -11.75 -1.67 -13.14
C ILE A 14 -12.65 -2.55 -12.29
N THR A 15 -12.10 -3.14 -11.23
CA THR A 15 -12.78 -4.21 -10.49
C THR A 15 -13.87 -3.65 -9.59
N THR A 16 -13.48 -2.83 -8.60
CA THR A 16 -14.40 -2.25 -7.62
C THR A 16 -15.04 -0.98 -8.14
N GLN A 17 -14.35 -0.29 -9.07
CA GLN A 17 -14.72 0.99 -9.64
C GLN A 17 -14.89 2.11 -8.60
N SER A 18 -14.31 1.95 -7.40
CA SER A 18 -14.44 2.91 -6.29
C SER A 18 -13.85 4.28 -6.62
N LEU A 19 -12.90 4.36 -7.56
CA LEU A 19 -12.34 5.65 -7.99
C LEU A 19 -13.39 6.56 -8.64
N PHE A 20 -14.45 5.98 -9.20
CA PHE A 20 -15.42 6.67 -10.03
C PHE A 20 -16.85 6.60 -9.51
N ASN A 21 -17.14 5.63 -8.64
CA ASN A 21 -18.47 5.42 -8.10
C ASN A 21 -18.79 6.44 -6.98
N PRO A 22 -19.75 7.36 -7.19
CA PRO A 22 -20.07 8.41 -6.22
C PRO A 22 -20.77 7.91 -4.96
N ASN A 23 -21.22 6.65 -4.96
CA ASN A 23 -21.92 6.01 -3.85
C ASN A 23 -21.29 4.65 -3.50
N TYR A 24 -19.99 4.46 -3.77
CA TYR A 24 -19.29 3.21 -3.49
C TYR A 24 -19.48 2.80 -2.03
N ALA A 25 -19.90 1.55 -1.81
CA ALA A 25 -20.24 1.01 -0.49
C ALA A 25 -21.27 1.86 0.30
N GLY A 26 -22.16 2.58 -0.41
CA GLY A 26 -23.14 3.49 0.21
C GLY A 26 -22.54 4.80 0.73
N GLN A 27 -21.28 5.12 0.39
CA GLN A 27 -20.57 6.29 0.90
C GLN A 27 -20.28 7.32 -0.19
N ARG A 28 -20.23 8.60 0.22
CA ARG A 28 -19.97 9.77 -0.64
C ARG A 28 -18.47 10.08 -0.77
N LEU A 29 -17.67 9.06 -1.07
CA LEU A 29 -16.20 9.11 -1.01
C LEU A 29 -15.57 10.11 -2.00
N LEU A 30 -16.29 10.44 -3.08
CA LEU A 30 -15.80 11.34 -4.13
C LEU A 30 -16.10 12.82 -3.88
N ASP A 31 -16.96 13.14 -2.91
CA ASP A 31 -17.37 14.53 -2.62
C ASP A 31 -16.23 15.36 -2.03
N PRO A 32 -15.49 14.87 -1.01
CA PRO A 32 -14.36 15.62 -0.47
C PRO A 32 -13.27 15.78 -1.54
N GLY A 33 -12.94 17.02 -1.88
CA GLY A 33 -11.87 17.31 -2.83
C GLY A 33 -12.14 16.79 -4.24
N HIS A 34 -13.41 16.78 -4.67
CA HIS A 34 -13.82 16.32 -5.99
C HIS A 34 -13.04 16.99 -7.13
N VAL A 35 -12.58 16.17 -8.09
CA VAL A 35 -11.86 16.55 -9.31
C VAL A 35 -12.75 16.27 -10.51
N GLY A 36 -13.54 17.27 -10.91
CA GLY A 36 -14.64 17.10 -11.87
C GLY A 36 -14.24 16.51 -13.22
N PHE A 37 -13.06 16.86 -13.76
CA PHE A 37 -12.64 16.32 -15.06
C PHE A 37 -12.19 14.85 -15.03
N LEU A 38 -11.89 14.31 -13.84
CA LEU A 38 -11.58 12.89 -13.64
C LEU A 38 -12.80 12.11 -13.12
N GLY A 39 -13.78 12.80 -12.52
CA GLY A 39 -14.88 12.16 -11.80
C GLY A 39 -14.40 11.41 -10.56
N MET A 40 -13.33 11.89 -9.91
CA MET A 40 -12.68 11.24 -8.76
C MET A 40 -12.67 12.17 -7.54
N GLY A 41 -12.64 11.60 -6.32
CA GLY A 41 -12.30 12.31 -5.10
C GLY A 41 -10.80 12.23 -4.82
N ALA A 42 -10.10 13.36 -4.70
CA ALA A 42 -8.66 13.36 -4.51
C ALA A 42 -8.19 12.65 -3.22
N PRO A 43 -8.80 12.88 -2.04
CA PRO A 43 -8.45 12.17 -0.80
C PRO A 43 -8.69 10.67 -0.93
N TRP A 44 -9.85 10.26 -1.44
CA TRP A 44 -10.19 8.85 -1.63
C TRP A 44 -9.19 8.15 -2.54
N THR A 45 -8.85 8.78 -3.67
CA THR A 45 -7.88 8.24 -4.62
C THR A 45 -6.51 8.02 -3.96
N LEU A 46 -6.02 8.99 -3.19
CA LEU A 46 -4.74 8.85 -2.48
C LEU A 46 -4.81 7.79 -1.39
N LEU A 47 -5.90 7.78 -0.61
CA LEU A 47 -6.14 6.83 0.45
C LEU A 47 -6.11 5.40 -0.12
N VAL A 48 -7.06 5.06 -0.98
CA VAL A 48 -7.27 3.68 -1.43
C VAL A 48 -6.06 3.13 -2.19
N LEU A 49 -5.43 3.95 -3.04
CA LEU A 49 -4.22 3.55 -3.76
C LEU A 49 -3.01 3.42 -2.82
N GLY A 50 -2.94 4.24 -1.78
CA GLY A 50 -1.93 4.14 -0.72
C GLY A 50 -2.09 2.85 0.10
N LEU A 51 -3.33 2.50 0.49
CA LEU A 51 -3.63 1.24 1.20
C LEU A 51 -3.07 0.04 0.40
N HIS A 52 -3.41 -0.04 -0.89
CA HIS A 52 -2.92 -1.09 -1.78
C HIS A 52 -1.41 -1.08 -1.96
N THR A 53 -0.86 0.08 -2.26
CA THR A 53 0.56 0.20 -2.62
C THR A 53 1.47 -0.08 -1.44
N ILE A 54 1.16 0.51 -0.28
CA ILE A 54 2.03 0.52 0.89
C ILE A 54 1.73 -0.69 1.76
N TRP A 55 0.51 -0.77 2.30
CA TRP A 55 0.17 -1.75 3.35
C TRP A 55 -0.17 -3.13 2.79
N SER A 56 -1.03 -3.24 1.78
CA SER A 56 -1.48 -4.55 1.30
C SER A 56 -0.40 -5.30 0.52
N ILE A 57 0.55 -4.58 -0.10
CA ILE A 57 1.54 -5.20 -1.00
C ILE A 57 2.98 -4.95 -0.57
N THR A 58 3.42 -3.69 -0.45
CA THR A 58 4.85 -3.42 -0.25
C THR A 58 5.34 -3.86 1.13
N VAL A 59 4.60 -3.59 2.21
CA VAL A 59 4.96 -3.99 3.57
C VAL A 59 5.10 -5.52 3.70
N PRO A 60 4.12 -6.35 3.29
CA PRO A 60 4.25 -7.80 3.31
C PRO A 60 5.45 -8.31 2.50
N ILE A 61 5.67 -7.76 1.29
CA ILE A 61 6.83 -8.14 0.46
C ILE A 61 8.13 -7.87 1.20
N VAL A 62 8.31 -6.66 1.75
CA VAL A 62 9.53 -6.29 2.46
C VAL A 62 9.75 -7.17 3.69
N LEU A 63 8.69 -7.49 4.44
CA LEU A 63 8.79 -8.38 5.60
C LEU A 63 9.22 -9.79 5.18
N VAL A 64 8.57 -10.39 4.17
CA VAL A 64 8.92 -11.73 3.68
C VAL A 64 10.33 -11.76 3.09
N GLU A 65 10.71 -10.77 2.27
CA GLU A 65 12.06 -10.70 1.70
C GLU A 65 13.12 -10.53 2.79
N SER A 66 12.85 -9.75 3.83
CA SER A 66 13.78 -9.57 4.95
C SER A 66 14.07 -10.89 5.70
N MET A 67 13.08 -11.78 5.75
CA MET A 67 13.18 -13.11 6.35
C MET A 67 13.71 -14.19 5.39
N SER A 68 14.18 -13.82 4.20
CA SER A 68 14.72 -14.75 3.21
C SER A 68 16.25 -14.72 3.13
N ARG A 69 16.87 -15.89 2.95
CA ARG A 69 18.29 -16.00 2.57
C ARG A 69 18.56 -15.61 1.12
N ARG A 70 17.51 -15.57 0.29
CA ARG A 70 17.57 -15.35 -1.15
C ARG A 70 16.57 -14.26 -1.55
N PRO A 71 16.67 -13.05 -0.98
CA PRO A 71 15.67 -11.99 -1.16
C PRO A 71 15.57 -11.47 -2.60
N ARG A 72 16.55 -11.79 -3.45
CA ARG A 72 16.59 -11.36 -4.87
C ARG A 72 16.28 -12.48 -5.85
N GLU A 73 16.01 -13.69 -5.37
CA GLU A 73 15.55 -14.77 -6.23
C GLU A 73 14.02 -14.69 -6.38
N PRO A 74 13.47 -14.97 -7.58
CA PRO A 74 12.03 -15.07 -7.76
C PRO A 74 11.42 -16.08 -6.77
N TRP A 75 10.37 -15.68 -6.06
CA TRP A 75 9.67 -16.56 -5.11
C TRP A 75 8.99 -17.74 -5.80
N LEU A 76 8.58 -17.55 -7.05
CA LEU A 76 7.88 -18.54 -7.85
C LEU A 76 8.72 -18.90 -9.09
N GLY A 77 8.85 -20.19 -9.37
CA GLY A 77 9.29 -20.67 -10.68
C GLY A 77 8.22 -20.43 -11.75
N LYS A 78 8.51 -20.79 -13.01
CA LYS A 78 7.61 -20.55 -14.16
C LYS A 78 6.20 -21.11 -13.97
N VAL A 79 6.09 -22.33 -13.42
CA VAL A 79 4.80 -22.98 -13.16
C VAL A 79 4.02 -22.21 -12.09
N GLY A 80 4.65 -21.92 -10.95
CA GLY A 80 4.03 -21.15 -9.87
C GLY A 80 3.56 -19.78 -10.35
N LEU A 81 4.39 -19.08 -11.15
CA LEU A 81 4.01 -17.80 -11.74
C LEU A 81 2.80 -17.92 -12.67
N SER A 82 2.73 -18.98 -13.48
CA SER A 82 1.60 -19.22 -14.39
C SER A 82 0.30 -19.49 -13.63
N VAL A 83 0.38 -20.31 -12.57
CA VAL A 83 -0.76 -20.60 -11.69
C VAL A 83 -1.25 -19.34 -10.98
N TYR A 84 -0.35 -18.58 -10.36
CA TYR A 84 -0.70 -17.31 -9.70
C TYR A 84 -1.24 -16.29 -10.70
N GLY A 85 -0.71 -16.24 -11.93
CA GLY A 85 -1.26 -15.41 -13.00
C GLY A 85 -2.70 -15.78 -13.37
N ALA A 86 -2.99 -17.08 -13.49
CA ALA A 86 -4.34 -17.55 -13.75
C ALA A 86 -5.30 -17.23 -12.59
N LEU A 87 -4.87 -17.46 -11.34
CA LEU A 87 -5.64 -17.12 -10.15
C LEU A 87 -5.88 -15.61 -10.03
N PHE A 88 -4.89 -14.80 -10.39
CA PHE A 88 -5.01 -13.34 -10.41
C PHE A 88 -6.07 -12.88 -11.42
N VAL A 89 -6.03 -13.41 -12.64
CA VAL A 89 -7.05 -13.11 -13.67
C VAL A 89 -8.43 -13.58 -13.22
N LEU A 90 -8.53 -14.79 -12.67
CA LEU A 90 -9.79 -15.31 -12.12
C LEU A 90 -10.29 -14.42 -10.98
N GLY A 91 -9.40 -13.97 -10.10
CA GLY A 91 -9.71 -13.05 -9.02
C GLY A 91 -10.31 -11.74 -9.54
N ILE A 92 -9.67 -11.11 -10.54
CA ILE A 92 -10.21 -9.91 -11.21
C ILE A 92 -11.60 -10.16 -11.78
N VAL A 93 -11.78 -11.24 -12.55
CA VAL A 93 -13.05 -11.55 -13.19
C VAL A 93 -14.15 -11.78 -12.13
N ALA A 94 -13.86 -12.59 -11.12
CA ALA A 94 -14.81 -12.92 -10.06
C ALA A 94 -15.22 -11.68 -9.25
N THR A 95 -14.25 -10.89 -8.81
CA THR A 95 -14.50 -9.66 -8.01
C THR A 95 -15.23 -8.60 -8.84
N THR A 96 -14.90 -8.44 -10.12
CA THR A 96 -15.62 -7.53 -11.03
C THR A 96 -17.06 -8.00 -11.24
N ALA A 97 -17.28 -9.30 -11.45
CA ALA A 97 -18.61 -9.86 -11.62
C ALA A 97 -19.48 -9.71 -10.36
N ILE A 98 -18.88 -9.92 -9.18
CA ILE A 98 -19.55 -9.65 -7.90
C ILE A 98 -19.92 -8.17 -7.81
N GLN A 99 -18.97 -7.26 -8.06
CA GLN A 99 -19.21 -5.82 -8.00
C GLN A 99 -20.36 -5.39 -8.91
N LEU A 100 -20.37 -5.83 -10.17
CA LEU A 100 -21.43 -5.52 -11.14
C LEU A 100 -22.78 -6.16 -10.78
N GLY A 101 -22.78 -7.25 -10.01
CA GLY A 101 -23.98 -7.88 -9.48
C GLY A 101 -24.56 -7.17 -8.25
N THR A 102 -23.72 -6.46 -7.49
CA THR A 102 -24.11 -5.81 -6.23
C THR A 102 -24.35 -4.30 -6.35
N ASP A 103 -23.72 -3.65 -7.32
CA ASP A 103 -23.78 -2.20 -7.51
C ASP A 103 -24.11 -1.89 -8.98
N PRO A 104 -25.15 -1.09 -9.27
CA PRO A 104 -25.52 -0.75 -10.64
C PRO A 104 -24.54 0.23 -11.31
N PHE A 105 -23.61 0.83 -10.57
CA PHE A 105 -22.65 1.78 -11.13
C PHE A 105 -21.68 1.10 -12.10
N VAL A 106 -21.51 1.72 -13.27
CA VAL A 106 -20.50 1.35 -14.25
C VAL A 106 -19.76 2.60 -14.71
N ALA A 107 -18.44 2.59 -14.58
CA ALA A 107 -17.57 3.66 -15.05
C ALA A 107 -17.70 3.84 -16.57
N SER A 108 -17.51 5.07 -17.02
CA SER A 108 -17.58 5.39 -18.45
C SER A 108 -16.45 4.70 -19.25
N PRO A 109 -16.64 4.47 -20.56
CA PRO A 109 -15.58 3.95 -21.41
C PRO A 109 -14.28 4.80 -21.36
N ALA A 110 -14.42 6.11 -21.19
CA ALA A 110 -13.27 7.02 -21.05
C ALA A 110 -12.50 6.79 -19.74
N GLN A 111 -13.21 6.53 -18.63
CA GLN A 111 -12.60 6.19 -17.34
C GLN A 111 -11.87 4.85 -17.42
N PHE A 112 -12.49 3.82 -17.99
CA PHE A 112 -11.81 2.53 -18.22
C PHE A 112 -10.58 2.67 -19.11
N ALA A 113 -10.67 3.42 -20.21
CA ALA A 113 -9.51 3.69 -21.06
C ALA A 113 -8.40 4.42 -20.28
N GLY A 114 -8.76 5.40 -19.44
CA GLY A 114 -7.83 6.11 -18.57
C GLY A 114 -7.11 5.18 -17.59
N VAL A 115 -7.83 4.25 -16.96
CA VAL A 115 -7.26 3.24 -16.05
C VAL A 115 -6.29 2.31 -16.80
N VAL A 116 -6.69 1.78 -17.96
CA VAL A 116 -5.83 0.92 -18.78
C VAL A 116 -4.54 1.63 -19.18
N VAL A 117 -4.64 2.89 -19.61
CA VAL A 117 -3.47 3.72 -19.93
C VAL A 117 -2.59 3.94 -18.70
N ALA A 118 -3.17 4.28 -17.55
CA ALA A 118 -2.42 4.49 -16.31
C ALA A 118 -1.68 3.22 -15.87
N VAL A 119 -2.34 2.06 -15.88
CA VAL A 119 -1.72 0.76 -15.56
C VAL A 119 -0.59 0.45 -16.54
N ALA A 120 -0.79 0.62 -17.84
CA ALA A 120 0.24 0.38 -18.85
C ALA A 120 1.47 1.29 -18.64
N VAL A 121 1.24 2.59 -18.36
CA VAL A 121 2.32 3.54 -18.02
C VAL A 121 3.08 3.09 -16.78
N LEU A 122 2.38 2.72 -15.70
CA LEU A 122 3.00 2.27 -14.46
C LEU A 122 3.82 0.98 -14.66
N VAL A 123 3.31 0.02 -15.43
CA VAL A 123 4.03 -1.22 -15.76
C VAL A 123 5.29 -0.91 -16.58
N VAL A 124 5.20 -0.04 -17.58
CA VAL A 124 6.36 0.38 -18.38
C VAL A 124 7.39 1.11 -17.52
N LEU A 125 6.96 2.00 -16.62
CA LEU A 125 7.83 2.69 -15.68
C LEU A 125 8.50 1.72 -14.72
N ALA A 126 7.76 0.76 -14.16
CA ALA A 126 8.30 -0.27 -13.29
C ALA A 126 9.38 -1.09 -14.00
N ALA A 127 9.13 -1.53 -15.24
CA ALA A 127 10.11 -2.27 -16.04
C ALA A 127 11.36 -1.42 -16.34
N ARG A 128 11.19 -0.13 -16.67
CA ARG A 128 12.31 0.78 -16.94
C ARG A 128 13.16 1.04 -15.69
N VAL A 129 12.53 1.22 -14.54
CA VAL A 129 13.23 1.42 -13.26
C VAL A 129 13.91 0.14 -12.81
N GLY A 130 13.23 -1.00 -12.87
CA GLY A 130 13.75 -2.30 -12.44
C GLY A 130 14.93 -2.82 -13.27
N ARG A 131 15.01 -2.47 -14.57
CA ARG A 131 16.16 -2.82 -15.42
C ARG A 131 17.45 -2.09 -15.07
N ARG A 132 17.38 -0.98 -14.32
CA ARG A 132 18.57 -0.19 -13.97
C ARG A 132 19.15 -0.71 -12.66
N ALA A 133 20.42 -1.12 -12.70
CA ALA A 133 21.16 -1.40 -11.47
C ALA A 133 21.16 -0.14 -10.57
N PRO A 134 20.78 -0.25 -9.29
CA PRO A 134 20.81 0.90 -8.39
C PRO A 134 22.23 1.42 -8.26
N ARG A 135 22.48 2.66 -8.69
CA ARG A 135 23.75 3.35 -8.41
C ARG A 135 23.79 3.63 -6.91
N ARG A 136 24.67 2.92 -6.20
CA ARG A 136 24.95 3.19 -4.78
C ARG A 136 25.96 4.33 -4.67
N THR A 137 25.64 5.30 -3.83
CA THR A 137 26.53 6.42 -3.50
C THR A 137 27.10 6.21 -2.09
N PRO A 138 28.38 6.49 -1.85
CA PRO A 138 28.93 6.46 -0.49
C PRO A 138 28.12 7.35 0.47
N GLY A 139 27.97 6.89 1.70
CA GLY A 139 27.37 7.67 2.78
C GLY A 139 26.70 6.80 3.82
N THR A 140 26.60 7.37 5.02
CA THR A 140 25.85 6.81 6.13
C THR A 140 24.37 7.17 6.02
N VAL A 141 23.55 6.43 6.74
CA VAL A 141 22.13 6.73 6.98
C VAL A 141 21.88 6.65 8.48
N PRO A 142 20.81 7.28 9.00
CA PRO A 142 20.38 7.08 10.38
C PRO A 142 20.16 5.59 10.69
N SER A 143 20.20 5.23 11.97
CA SER A 143 19.99 3.84 12.40
C SER A 143 18.63 3.29 11.97
N ALA A 144 18.52 1.97 11.83
CA ALA A 144 17.27 1.31 11.42
C ALA A 144 16.08 1.66 12.33
N TRP A 145 16.30 1.84 13.63
CA TRP A 145 15.27 2.27 14.57
C TRP A 145 14.64 3.63 14.20
N VAL A 146 15.44 4.59 13.72
CA VAL A 146 14.93 5.89 13.24
C VAL A 146 13.94 5.67 12.09
N PHE A 147 14.20 4.72 11.19
CA PHE A 147 13.28 4.39 10.11
C PHE A 147 12.02 3.64 10.59
N ALA A 148 12.09 2.86 11.66
CA ALA A 148 10.89 2.29 12.28
C ALA A 148 9.99 3.37 12.89
N VAL A 149 10.57 4.26 13.70
CA VAL A 149 9.81 5.36 14.34
C VAL A 149 9.28 6.32 13.28
N ALA A 150 10.11 6.69 12.29
CA ALA A 150 9.68 7.55 11.19
C ALA A 150 8.59 6.89 10.34
N GLY A 151 8.70 5.59 10.06
CA GLY A 151 7.66 4.82 9.39
C GLY A 151 6.34 4.95 10.12
N LEU A 152 6.30 4.56 11.40
CA LEU A 152 5.11 4.66 12.25
C LEU A 152 4.56 6.08 12.30
N ALA A 153 5.38 7.08 12.60
CA ALA A 153 4.93 8.46 12.77
C ALA A 153 4.38 9.06 11.47
N VAL A 154 5.10 8.90 10.35
CA VAL A 154 4.71 9.46 9.05
C VAL A 154 3.44 8.79 8.54
N SER A 155 3.35 7.46 8.61
CA SER A 155 2.16 6.76 8.12
C SER A 155 0.95 6.93 9.04
N SER A 156 1.17 7.12 10.35
CA SER A 156 0.09 7.52 11.28
C SER A 156 -0.43 8.92 10.97
N GLY A 157 0.47 9.88 10.71
CA GLY A 157 0.06 11.23 10.28
C GLY A 157 -0.68 11.21 8.94
N TRP A 158 -0.29 10.33 8.03
CA TRP A 158 -0.98 10.13 6.76
C TRP A 158 -2.41 9.58 6.96
N MET A 159 -2.58 8.54 7.80
CA MET A 159 -3.90 8.01 8.17
C MET A 159 -4.80 9.07 8.80
N LEU A 160 -4.30 9.78 9.79
CA LEU A 160 -5.05 10.81 10.50
C LEU A 160 -5.38 12.04 9.66
N THR A 161 -4.87 12.15 8.43
CA THR A 161 -5.14 13.33 7.59
C THR A 161 -6.62 13.44 7.24
N SER A 162 -7.33 12.32 7.01
CA SER A 162 -8.78 12.33 6.77
C SER A 162 -9.57 12.83 7.97
N ASP A 163 -9.10 12.53 9.18
CA ASP A 163 -9.78 12.91 10.42
C ASP A 163 -9.49 14.36 10.80
N LEU A 164 -8.25 14.80 10.65
CA LEU A 164 -7.79 16.10 11.11
C LEU A 164 -8.02 17.22 10.09
N VAL A 165 -8.04 16.91 8.78
CA VAL A 165 -8.14 17.91 7.72
C VAL A 165 -9.49 17.82 7.01
N LYS A 166 -10.47 18.60 7.49
CA LYS A 166 -11.85 18.57 6.96
C LYS A 166 -11.98 19.13 5.53
N ASN A 167 -11.05 19.97 5.09
CA ASN A 167 -11.03 20.43 3.70
C ASN A 167 -10.40 19.35 2.81
N GLY A 168 -11.20 18.67 2.00
CA GLY A 168 -10.73 17.56 1.17
C GLY A 168 -9.58 17.91 0.22
N ARG A 169 -9.56 19.10 -0.39
CA ARG A 169 -8.44 19.49 -1.28
C ARG A 169 -7.14 19.68 -0.49
N LEU A 170 -7.23 20.31 0.68
CA LEU A 170 -6.09 20.46 1.57
C LEU A 170 -5.61 19.10 2.10
N GLY A 171 -6.54 18.22 2.50
CA GLY A 171 -6.22 16.87 2.97
C GLY A 171 -5.48 16.07 1.90
N ALA A 172 -5.98 16.09 0.66
CA ALA A 172 -5.29 15.46 -0.47
C ALA A 172 -3.89 16.06 -0.71
N ALA A 173 -3.73 17.38 -0.62
CA ALA A 173 -2.44 18.02 -0.78
C ALA A 173 -1.44 17.60 0.31
N VAL A 174 -1.90 17.48 1.56
CA VAL A 174 -1.08 17.01 2.70
C VAL A 174 -0.67 15.54 2.51
N MET A 175 -1.62 14.66 2.18
CA MET A 175 -1.34 13.24 1.91
C MET A 175 -0.31 13.09 0.78
N LEU A 176 -0.52 13.78 -0.35
CA LEU A 176 0.39 13.76 -1.47
C LEU A 176 1.78 14.31 -1.11
N ALA A 177 1.85 15.38 -0.31
CA ALA A 177 3.12 15.92 0.16
C ALA A 177 3.88 14.92 1.03
N ILE A 178 3.18 14.21 1.92
CA ILE A 178 3.75 13.14 2.75
C ILE A 178 4.28 12.02 1.84
N ASP A 179 3.49 11.55 0.88
CA ASP A 179 3.88 10.47 -0.04
C ASP A 179 5.11 10.83 -0.87
N VAL A 180 5.14 12.04 -1.45
CA VAL A 180 6.27 12.53 -2.25
C VAL A 180 7.51 12.69 -1.38
N LEU A 181 7.38 13.31 -0.19
CA LEU A 181 8.51 13.51 0.71
C LEU A 181 9.09 12.17 1.19
N ALA A 182 8.23 11.24 1.62
CA ALA A 182 8.62 9.90 2.02
C ALA A 182 9.31 9.17 0.87
N ALA A 183 8.72 9.14 -0.33
CA ALA A 183 9.32 8.50 -1.49
C ALA A 183 10.70 9.10 -1.83
N VAL A 184 10.85 10.43 -1.80
CA VAL A 184 12.11 11.11 -2.08
C VAL A 184 13.17 10.77 -1.03
N VAL A 185 12.83 10.83 0.26
CA VAL A 185 13.75 10.48 1.36
C VAL A 185 14.17 9.01 1.23
N LEU A 186 13.23 8.10 1.04
CA LEU A 186 13.50 6.67 0.92
C LEU A 186 14.33 6.33 -0.31
N VAL A 187 14.07 6.95 -1.46
CA VAL A 187 14.91 6.75 -2.67
C VAL A 187 16.32 7.28 -2.44
N ARG A 188 16.49 8.42 -1.76
CA ARG A 188 17.82 8.97 -1.46
C ARG A 188 18.57 8.12 -0.45
N CYS A 189 17.93 7.71 0.64
CA CYS A 189 18.54 6.88 1.68
C CYS A 189 18.86 5.47 1.17
N SER A 190 17.95 4.83 0.43
CA SER A 190 18.16 3.47 -0.10
C SER A 190 19.30 3.35 -1.12
N ARG A 191 19.73 4.47 -1.70
CA ARG A 191 20.92 4.54 -2.57
C ARG A 191 22.22 4.71 -1.80
N ARG A 192 22.21 4.96 -0.49
CA ARG A 192 23.43 5.08 0.31
C ARG A 192 24.02 3.71 0.62
N THR A 193 25.35 3.61 0.66
CA THR A 193 26.05 2.36 1.01
C THR A 193 25.74 1.89 2.43
N GLY A 194 25.42 2.80 3.35
CA GLY A 194 24.97 2.45 4.70
C GLY A 194 23.56 1.86 4.78
N TRP A 195 22.76 1.92 3.71
CA TRP A 195 21.42 1.32 3.72
C TRP A 195 21.50 -0.20 3.60
N THR A 196 20.90 -0.88 4.58
CA THR A 196 20.87 -2.34 4.69
C THR A 196 19.44 -2.87 4.69
N PRO A 197 19.24 -4.18 4.45
CA PRO A 197 17.91 -4.80 4.56
C PRO A 197 17.21 -4.53 5.90
N LYS A 198 17.97 -4.38 7.00
CA LYS A 198 17.41 -4.04 8.32
C LYS A 198 16.68 -2.69 8.33
N HIS A 199 17.12 -1.71 7.55
CA HIS A 199 16.44 -0.41 7.45
C HIS A 199 15.10 -0.54 6.74
N ALA A 200 15.03 -1.35 5.67
CA ALA A 200 13.79 -1.62 4.96
C ALA A 200 12.80 -2.40 5.85
N MET A 201 13.27 -3.43 6.56
CA MET A 201 12.46 -4.18 7.52
C MET A 201 11.93 -3.27 8.64
N ALA A 202 12.79 -2.44 9.22
CA ALA A 202 12.41 -1.54 10.31
C ALA A 202 11.34 -0.54 9.84
N LEU A 203 11.52 0.08 8.67
CA LEU A 203 10.52 0.95 8.06
C LEU A 203 9.18 0.24 7.83
N ALA A 204 9.21 -0.96 7.24
CA ALA A 204 8.01 -1.76 6.99
C ALA A 204 7.32 -2.13 8.31
N GLY A 205 8.10 -2.45 9.36
CA GLY A 205 7.57 -2.74 10.69
C GLY A 205 6.89 -1.54 11.33
N GLY A 206 7.51 -0.35 11.29
CA GLY A 206 6.85 0.88 11.75
C GLY A 206 5.56 1.18 11.00
N THR A 207 5.57 0.99 9.68
CA THR A 207 4.40 1.20 8.82
C THR A 207 3.28 0.20 9.13
N LEU A 208 3.61 -1.08 9.37
CA LEU A 208 2.65 -2.11 9.80
C LEU A 208 1.99 -1.75 11.14
N LEU A 209 2.78 -1.25 12.09
CA LEU A 209 2.27 -0.85 13.40
C LEU A 209 1.26 0.30 13.32
N THR A 210 1.25 1.08 12.23
CA THR A 210 0.20 2.09 12.00
C THR A 210 -1.17 1.44 11.91
N TYR A 211 -1.33 0.36 11.13
CA TYR A 211 -2.61 -0.36 11.07
C TYR A 211 -2.96 -1.01 12.41
N ALA A 212 -1.96 -1.53 13.13
CA ALA A 212 -2.19 -2.19 14.41
C ALA A 212 -2.83 -1.24 15.45
N TRP A 213 -2.39 0.02 15.51
CA TRP A 213 -2.99 0.98 16.44
C TRP A 213 -4.21 1.69 15.84
N HIS A 214 -4.21 2.00 14.54
CA HIS A 214 -5.30 2.74 13.89
C HIS A 214 -6.60 1.92 13.80
N ALA A 215 -6.53 0.60 13.91
CA ALA A 215 -7.71 -0.24 13.97
C ALA A 215 -8.62 0.05 15.18
N PHE A 216 -8.09 0.62 16.27
CA PHE A 216 -8.86 0.89 17.49
C PHE A 216 -9.78 2.14 17.42
N PRO A 217 -9.34 3.29 16.86
CA PRO A 217 -10.23 4.43 16.65
C PRO A 217 -11.12 4.31 15.40
N GLU A 218 -10.79 3.42 14.46
CA GLU A 218 -11.54 3.23 13.22
C GLU A 218 -12.92 2.61 13.48
N GLU A 219 -13.96 3.10 12.79
CA GLU A 219 -15.27 2.46 12.84
C GLU A 219 -15.29 1.19 11.98
N PRO A 220 -15.84 0.08 12.49
CA PRO A 220 -15.86 -1.17 11.74
C PRO A 220 -16.74 -1.05 10.49
N VAL A 221 -16.21 -1.51 9.36
CA VAL A 221 -16.90 -1.51 8.06
C VAL A 221 -18.21 -2.31 8.10
N PHE A 222 -18.25 -3.37 8.92
CA PHE A 222 -19.45 -4.16 9.15
C PHE A 222 -19.95 -3.95 10.59
N PRO A 223 -21.27 -3.84 10.80
CA PRO A 223 -21.83 -3.75 12.15
C PRO A 223 -21.37 -4.93 13.01
N ALA A 224 -20.61 -4.64 14.05
CA ALA A 224 -20.12 -5.61 15.02
C ALA A 224 -20.32 -5.06 16.44
N PRO A 225 -20.61 -5.93 17.44
CA PRO A 225 -20.59 -5.51 18.84
C PRO A 225 -19.21 -4.94 19.20
N HIS A 226 -19.18 -3.82 19.94
CA HIS A 226 -17.94 -3.12 20.29
C HIS A 226 -16.87 -4.05 20.91
N THR A 227 -17.28 -4.98 21.78
CA THR A 227 -16.36 -5.95 22.38
C THR A 227 -15.73 -6.90 21.35
N VAL A 228 -16.51 -7.35 20.35
CA VAL A 228 -16.02 -8.24 19.30
C VAL A 228 -15.01 -7.51 18.41
N ASP A 229 -15.32 -6.26 18.07
CA ASP A 229 -14.42 -5.40 17.31
C ASP A 229 -13.08 -5.18 18.04
N LEU A 230 -13.12 -4.80 19.33
CA LEU A 230 -11.92 -4.61 20.15
C LEU A 230 -11.08 -5.88 20.28
N ILE A 231 -11.72 -7.05 20.42
CA ILE A 231 -11.01 -8.34 20.46
C ILE A 231 -10.32 -8.59 19.11
N GLY A 232 -11.02 -8.36 17.98
CA GLY A 232 -10.44 -8.49 16.64
C GLY A 232 -9.23 -7.59 16.45
N ASN A 233 -9.35 -6.32 16.84
CA ASN A 233 -8.29 -5.32 16.78
C ASN A 233 -7.08 -5.71 17.66
N ALA A 234 -7.32 -6.20 18.88
CA ALA A 234 -6.28 -6.68 19.77
C ALA A 234 -5.56 -7.91 19.22
N VAL A 235 -6.30 -8.89 18.68
CA VAL A 235 -5.70 -10.09 18.05
C VAL A 235 -4.85 -9.69 16.84
N PHE A 236 -5.36 -8.81 15.96
CA PHE A 236 -4.61 -8.31 14.82
C PHE A 236 -3.31 -7.60 15.25
N ALA A 237 -3.39 -6.71 16.24
CA ALA A 237 -2.23 -6.00 16.78
C ALA A 237 -1.18 -6.96 17.38
N LEU A 238 -1.62 -7.96 18.15
CA LEU A 238 -0.74 -8.97 18.73
C LEU A 238 -0.05 -9.82 17.65
N LEU A 239 -0.79 -10.23 16.61
CA LEU A 239 -0.22 -10.97 15.48
C LEU A 239 0.79 -10.12 14.69
N ALA A 240 0.50 -8.83 14.49
CA ALA A 240 1.44 -7.91 13.86
C ALA A 240 2.74 -7.77 14.67
N VAL A 241 2.65 -7.60 15.99
CA VAL A 241 3.83 -7.55 16.87
C VAL A 241 4.59 -8.87 16.85
N ALA A 242 3.91 -10.01 16.96
CA ALA A 242 4.53 -11.32 16.93
C ALA A 242 5.27 -11.58 15.61
N LEU A 243 4.67 -11.20 14.47
CA LEU A 243 5.30 -11.27 13.15
C LEU A 243 6.57 -10.41 13.08
N LEU A 244 6.56 -9.19 13.62
CA LEU A 244 7.74 -8.31 13.63
C LEU A 244 8.85 -8.83 14.53
N VAL A 245 8.51 -9.38 15.71
CA VAL A 245 9.49 -10.03 16.58
C VAL A 245 10.13 -11.21 15.86
N PHE A 246 9.32 -12.07 15.24
CA PHE A 246 9.81 -13.22 14.46
C PHE A 246 10.71 -12.77 13.30
N ALA A 247 10.29 -11.77 12.53
CA ALA A 247 11.06 -11.23 11.41
C ALA A 247 12.41 -10.65 11.85
N THR A 248 12.43 -9.94 12.98
CA THR A 248 13.65 -9.35 13.56
C THR A 248 14.65 -10.44 13.96
N ILE A 249 14.18 -11.45 14.71
CA ILE A 249 15.01 -12.59 15.12
C ILE A 249 15.58 -13.30 13.88
N ARG A 250 14.77 -13.49 12.84
CA ARG A 250 15.20 -14.17 11.62
C ARG A 250 16.25 -13.36 10.84
N CYS A 251 16.05 -12.05 10.71
CA CYS A 251 16.98 -11.13 10.04
C CYS A 251 18.34 -11.07 10.73
N ASP A 252 18.36 -11.05 12.06
CA ASP A 252 19.61 -11.01 12.83
C ASP A 252 20.40 -12.31 12.67
N ASN A 253 19.73 -13.45 12.62
CA ASN A 253 20.37 -14.74 12.38
C ASN A 253 21.06 -14.82 11.01
N PHE A 254 20.53 -14.18 9.97
CA PHE A 254 21.20 -14.12 8.66
C PHE A 254 22.32 -13.10 8.58
N SER A 255 22.29 -12.07 9.42
CA SER A 255 23.36 -11.07 9.46
C SER A 255 24.62 -11.59 10.15
N ARG A 256 24.50 -12.70 10.91
CA ARG A 256 25.59 -13.33 11.67
C ARG A 256 26.22 -14.54 10.99
N SER A 257 25.62 -15.06 9.91
CA SER A 257 26.06 -16.24 9.13
C SER A 257 26.73 -15.83 7.83
#